data_AF-A0A669EN44-F1
#
_entry.id   AF-A0A669EN44-F1
#
_cell.length_a   1.000
_cell.length_b   1.000
_cell.length_c   1.000
_cell.angle_alpha   90.00
_cell.angle_beta   90.00
_cell.angle_gamma   90.00
#
_symmetry.space_group_name_H-M   'P 1'
#
loop_
_entity.id
_entity.type
_entity.pdbx_description
1 polymer ?
#
loop_
_entity_poly.entity_id
_entity_poly.type
_entity_poly.pdbx_seq_one_letter_code
_entity_poly.pdbx_strand_id
1 'polypeptide(L)'
;MSQNSSGKDDQASGSKKPISLPISRVRLIMKSSPDVSSINQDALFLTTKATELFVQHLALSSFNNGSGKETNSLSYSDLANTAQETETFHFLTGKNFKGFMLLFQIYIIETQP
;
A
#
# COMPACT_ATOMS: atom_id res chain seq x y z
N MET A 1 30.29 -6.52 47.43
CA MET A 1 29.90 -7.90 47.05
C MET A 1 28.38 -7.93 47.03
N SER A 2 27.73 -7.47 45.96
CA SER A 2 27.44 -8.20 44.72
C SER A 2 26.91 -9.61 44.96
N GLN A 3 25.60 -9.78 44.80
CA GLN A 3 24.98 -10.68 43.83
C GLN A 3 23.45 -10.50 43.85
N ASN A 4 22.91 -9.81 42.84
CA ASN A 4 21.52 -9.96 42.42
C ASN A 4 21.55 -10.57 41.02
N SER A 5 20.87 -11.70 40.88
CA SER A 5 20.82 -12.53 39.68
C SER A 5 19.77 -12.06 38.67
N SER A 6 20.12 -12.29 37.40
CA SER A 6 19.28 -12.61 36.23
C SER A 6 18.36 -11.55 35.61
N GLY A 7 18.68 -11.21 34.35
CA GLY A 7 17.66 -11.11 33.28
C GLY A 7 17.56 -9.76 32.56
N LYS A 8 18.39 -9.55 31.54
CA LYS A 8 18.12 -8.65 30.40
C LYS A 8 16.94 -9.22 29.60
N ASP A 9 16.04 -8.36 29.12
CA ASP A 9 15.65 -8.29 27.71
C ASP A 9 14.65 -7.14 27.49
N ASP A 10 15.12 -6.12 26.77
CA ASP A 10 14.34 -5.09 26.13
C ASP A 10 13.40 -5.71 25.09
N GLN A 11 12.10 -5.40 25.11
CA GLN A 11 11.34 -5.36 23.86
C GLN A 11 10.12 -4.43 23.90
N ALA A 12 10.41 -3.22 23.42
CA ALA A 12 9.59 -2.39 22.55
C ALA A 12 8.06 -2.50 22.67
N SER A 13 7.49 -1.47 23.29
CA SER A 13 6.12 -0.99 23.13
C SER A 13 5.60 -1.16 21.70
N GLY A 14 4.75 -2.18 21.50
CA GLY A 14 3.99 -2.40 20.28
C GLY A 14 2.98 -1.28 20.03
N SER A 15 3.48 -0.15 19.56
CA SER A 15 2.66 0.89 18.95
C SER A 15 2.07 0.28 17.68
N LYS A 16 0.82 -0.18 17.75
CA LYS A 16 0.02 -0.53 16.57
C LYS A 16 -0.02 0.73 15.70
N LYS A 17 0.92 0.86 14.75
CA LYS A 17 0.98 2.02 13.86
C LYS A 17 -0.40 2.13 13.21
N PRO A 18 -1.10 3.26 13.39
CA PRO A 18 -2.42 3.42 12.81
C PRO A 18 -2.32 3.13 11.32
N ILE A 19 -3.31 2.39 10.81
CA ILE A 19 -3.48 2.26 9.38
C ILE A 19 -3.59 3.70 8.83
N SER A 20 -2.65 4.05 7.96
CA SER A 20 -2.58 5.33 7.24
C SER A 20 -3.63 5.39 6.12
N LEU A 21 -4.01 4.24 5.54
CA LEU A 21 -5.09 4.16 4.56
C LEU A 21 -6.48 4.13 5.22
N PRO A 22 -7.45 4.92 4.74
CA PRO A 22 -8.80 4.88 5.28
C PRO A 22 -9.48 3.53 4.98
N ILE A 23 -9.73 2.74 6.03
CA ILE A 23 -10.36 1.41 5.95
C ILE A 23 -11.72 1.45 5.21
N SER A 24 -12.48 2.52 5.41
CA SER A 24 -13.75 2.75 4.71
C SER A 24 -13.59 2.79 3.19
N ARG A 25 -12.49 3.38 2.70
CA ARG A 25 -12.22 3.49 1.28
C ARG A 25 -11.76 2.16 0.69
N VAL A 26 -10.94 1.41 1.42
CA VAL A 26 -10.54 0.04 1.05
C VAL A 26 -11.76 -0.86 0.92
N ARG A 27 -12.69 -0.79 1.89
CA ARG A 27 -13.94 -1.54 1.84
C ARG A 27 -14.77 -1.20 0.60
N LEU A 28 -14.88 0.08 0.25
CA LEU A 28 -15.67 0.51 -0.90
C LEU A 28 -15.11 -0.06 -2.21
N ILE A 29 -13.78 -0.07 -2.35
CA ILE A 29 -13.08 -0.64 -3.51
C ILE A 29 -13.29 -2.14 -3.58
N MET A 30 -13.15 -2.85 -2.44
CA MET A 30 -13.40 -4.29 -2.42
C MET A 30 -14.86 -4.62 -2.80
N LYS A 31 -15.82 -3.78 -2.40
CA LYS A 31 -17.25 -3.91 -2.75
C LYS A 31 -17.61 -3.39 -4.15
N SER A 32 -16.69 -2.76 -4.89
CA SER A 32 -16.99 -2.32 -6.26
C SER A 32 -17.06 -3.50 -7.23
N SER A 33 -16.52 -4.67 -6.85
CA SER A 33 -16.72 -5.91 -7.58
C SER A 33 -18.12 -6.48 -7.29
N PRO A 34 -18.91 -6.82 -8.32
CA PRO A 34 -20.27 -7.35 -8.15
C PRO A 34 -20.31 -8.70 -7.39
N ASP A 35 -19.18 -9.41 -7.35
CA ASP A 35 -19.05 -10.71 -6.68
C ASP A 35 -18.81 -10.60 -5.16
N VAL A 36 -18.63 -9.39 -4.62
CA VAL A 36 -18.28 -9.17 -3.21
C VAL A 36 -19.49 -8.68 -2.42
N SER A 37 -20.22 -9.61 -1.82
CA SER A 37 -21.42 -9.33 -1.02
C SER A 37 -21.10 -8.85 0.40
N SER A 38 -20.16 -9.51 1.06
CA SER A 38 -19.73 -9.20 2.44
C SER A 38 -18.23 -9.41 2.61
N ILE A 39 -17.61 -8.63 3.51
CA ILE A 39 -16.17 -8.64 3.75
C ILE A 39 -15.95 -8.75 5.25
N ASN A 40 -15.14 -9.73 5.67
CA ASN A 40 -14.73 -9.88 7.06
C ASN A 40 -13.82 -8.71 7.50
N GLN A 41 -13.97 -8.23 8.74
CA GLN A 41 -13.15 -7.15 9.30
C GLN A 41 -11.66 -7.50 9.32
N ASP A 42 -11.30 -8.75 9.64
CA ASP A 42 -9.89 -9.18 9.66
C ASP A 42 -9.30 -9.19 8.25
N ALA A 43 -10.07 -9.68 7.26
CA ALA A 43 -9.68 -9.64 5.87
C ALA A 43 -9.51 -8.19 5.38
N LEU A 44 -10.44 -7.30 5.74
CA LEU A 44 -10.36 -5.89 5.40
C LEU A 44 -9.13 -5.20 6.01
N PHE A 45 -8.82 -5.48 7.28
CA PHE A 45 -7.63 -4.98 7.94
C PHE A 45 -6.36 -5.49 7.26
N LEU A 46 -6.29 -6.78 6.95
CA LEU A 46 -5.16 -7.40 6.27
C LEU A 46 -4.96 -6.84 4.87
N THR A 47 -6.03 -6.72 4.07
CA THR A 47 -5.98 -6.09 2.75
C THR A 47 -5.48 -4.66 2.86
N THR A 48 -5.97 -3.90 3.83
CA THR A 48 -5.52 -2.51 4.01
C THR A 48 -4.03 -2.45 4.32
N LYS A 49 -3.52 -3.31 5.22
CA LYS A 49 -2.09 -3.39 5.53
C LYS A 49 -1.26 -3.87 4.34
N ALA A 50 -1.76 -4.84 3.58
CA ALA A 50 -1.11 -5.31 2.35
C ALA A 50 -1.01 -4.17 1.32
N THR A 51 -2.05 -3.34 1.17
CA THR A 51 -2.01 -2.17 0.28
C THR A 51 -0.99 -1.13 0.74
N GLU A 52 -0.84 -0.88 2.04
CA GLU A 52 0.21 0.02 2.56
C GLU A 52 1.61 -0.48 2.21
N LEU A 53 1.87 -1.75 2.48
CA LEU A 53 3.16 -2.38 2.17
C LEU A 53 3.42 -2.42 0.66
N PHE A 54 2.37 -2.66 -0.13
CA PHE A 54 2.44 -2.65 -1.58
C PHE A 54 2.85 -1.28 -2.13
N VAL A 55 2.24 -0.20 -1.64
CA VAL A 55 2.59 1.18 -2.08
C VAL A 55 4.03 1.51 -1.72
N GLN A 56 4.47 1.15 -0.51
CA GLN A 56 5.86 1.36 -0.09
C GLN A 56 6.84 0.55 -0.95
N HIS A 57 6.51 -0.71 -1.23
CA HIS A 57 7.33 -1.57 -2.06
C HIS A 57 7.39 -1.08 -3.50
N LEU A 58 6.26 -0.68 -4.09
CA LEU A 58 6.21 -0.12 -5.44
C LEU A 58 7.06 1.15 -5.54
N ALA A 59 6.93 2.08 -4.57
CA ALA A 59 7.72 3.31 -4.54
C ALA A 59 9.22 3.02 -4.42
N LEU A 60 9.62 2.11 -3.52
CA LEU A 60 11.01 1.73 -3.32
C LEU A 60 11.60 1.02 -4.54
N SER A 61 10.87 0.06 -5.11
CA SER A 61 11.30 -0.65 -6.32
C SER A 61 11.44 0.31 -7.49
N SER A 62 10.50 1.25 -7.64
CA SER A 62 10.54 2.24 -8.72
C SER A 62 11.67 3.26 -8.54
N PHE A 63 11.94 3.66 -7.30
CA PHE A 63 13.08 4.50 -6.96
C PHE A 63 14.42 3.80 -7.22
N ASN A 64 14.49 2.49 -6.97
CA ASN A 64 15.70 1.69 -7.12
C ASN A 64 16.01 1.27 -8.56
N ASN A 65 14.97 1.00 -9.36
CA ASN A 65 15.08 0.57 -10.76
C ASN A 65 15.13 1.76 -11.73
N GLY A 66 14.56 2.91 -11.35
CA GLY A 66 14.62 4.13 -12.14
C GLY A 66 15.88 4.97 -11.89
N SER A 67 15.87 6.19 -12.42
CA SER A 67 16.93 7.19 -12.18
C SER A 67 16.87 7.83 -10.78
N GLY A 68 15.98 7.33 -9.91
CA GLY A 68 15.68 7.92 -8.61
C GLY A 68 16.88 7.96 -7.67
N LYS A 69 17.76 6.95 -7.72
CA LYS A 69 19.02 6.96 -6.94
C LYS A 69 19.96 8.12 -7.28
N GLU A 70 19.95 8.59 -8.53
CA GLU A 70 20.82 9.68 -8.98
C GLU A 70 20.15 11.05 -8.85
N THR A 71 18.84 11.11 -9.11
CA THR A 71 18.07 12.36 -9.10
C THR A 71 17.40 12.67 -7.76
N ASN A 72 17.44 11.74 -6.80
CA ASN A 72 16.68 11.77 -5.55
C ASN A 72 15.19 12.11 -5.74
N SER A 73 14.63 11.72 -6.88
CA SER A 73 13.26 12.01 -7.27
C SER A 73 12.60 10.75 -7.83
N LEU A 74 11.30 10.59 -7.58
CA LEU A 74 10.52 9.48 -8.15
C LEU A 74 9.53 10.05 -9.17
N SER A 75 9.74 9.73 -10.45
CA SER A 75 8.87 10.17 -11.53
C SER A 75 7.83 9.13 -11.90
N TYR A 76 6.77 9.55 -12.61
CA TYR A 76 5.77 8.63 -13.14
C TYR A 76 6.37 7.62 -14.13
N SER A 77 7.37 8.03 -14.91
CA SER A 77 8.06 7.15 -15.86
C SER A 77 8.79 6.02 -15.15
N ASP A 78 9.40 6.28 -13.99
CA ASP A 78 10.06 5.25 -13.18
C ASP A 78 9.06 4.20 -12.66
N LEU A 79 7.88 4.65 -12.22
CA LEU A 79 6.76 3.79 -11.81
C LEU A 79 6.23 2.95 -12.97
N ALA A 80 6.04 3.58 -14.13
CA ALA A 80 5.54 2.90 -15.33
C ALA A 80 6.53 1.83 -15.82
N ASN A 81 7.82 2.15 -15.90
CA ASN A 81 8.86 1.21 -16.31
C ASN A 81 8.96 0.04 -15.32
N THR A 82 8.98 0.34 -14.02
CA THR A 82 9.05 -0.71 -12.99
C THR A 82 7.84 -1.65 -13.03
N ALA A 83 6.65 -1.10 -13.32
CA ALA A 83 5.45 -1.90 -13.51
C ALA A 83 5.53 -2.81 -14.75
N GLN A 84 6.17 -2.36 -15.82
CA GLN A 84 6.36 -3.14 -17.05
C GLN A 84 7.45 -4.20 -16.95
N GLU A 85 8.54 -3.90 -16.26
CA GLU A 85 9.72 -4.79 -16.15
C GLU A 85 9.56 -5.85 -15.07
N THR A 86 8.78 -5.58 -14.02
CA THR A 86 8.62 -6.51 -12.90
C THR A 86 7.35 -7.34 -13.09
N GLU A 87 7.48 -8.65 -13.24
CA GLU A 87 6.33 -9.56 -13.40
C GLU A 87 5.30 -9.44 -12.27
N THR A 88 5.75 -9.20 -11.03
CA THR A 88 4.88 -9.04 -9.86
C THR A 88 4.03 -7.77 -9.93
N PHE A 89 4.39 -6.79 -10.75
CA PHE A 89 3.65 -5.56 -11.00
C PHE A 89 2.91 -5.55 -12.33
N HIS A 90 2.96 -6.64 -13.10
CA HIS A 90 2.34 -6.72 -14.42
C HIS A 90 0.83 -6.45 -14.37
N PHE A 91 0.16 -6.74 -13.25
CA PHE A 91 -1.24 -6.40 -13.02
C PHE A 91 -1.54 -4.88 -13.05
N LEU A 92 -0.53 -4.02 -12.88
CA LEU A 92 -0.61 -2.56 -13.01
C LEU A 92 -0.50 -2.06 -14.45
N THR A 93 0.06 -2.86 -15.37
CA THR A 93 0.34 -2.44 -16.76
C THR A 93 -0.89 -2.48 -17.67
N GLY A 94 -1.97 -3.11 -17.22
CA GLY A 94 -3.19 -3.27 -18.01
C GLY A 94 -3.94 -1.95 -18.18
N LYS A 95 -4.58 -1.79 -19.35
CA LYS A 95 -5.52 -0.69 -19.71
C LYS A 95 -6.64 -0.42 -18.67
N ASN A 96 -6.78 -1.26 -17.64
CA ASN A 96 -7.69 -1.12 -16.50
C ASN A 96 -7.14 -0.25 -15.35
N PHE A 97 -5.83 0.01 -15.27
CA PHE A 97 -5.26 0.88 -14.22
C PHE A 97 -5.78 2.32 -14.34
N LYS A 98 -5.97 2.81 -15.58
CA LYS A 98 -6.63 4.10 -15.83
C LYS A 98 -8.09 4.08 -15.38
N GLY A 99 -8.83 2.99 -15.60
CA GLY A 99 -10.23 2.86 -15.15
C GLY A 99 -10.38 2.83 -13.63
N PHE A 100 -9.49 2.11 -12.94
CA PHE A 100 -9.48 2.02 -11.49
C PHE A 100 -9.11 3.35 -10.82
N MET A 101 -8.18 4.11 -11.43
CA MET A 101 -7.80 5.44 -10.95
C MET A 101 -8.81 6.54 -11.34
N LEU A 102 -9.50 6.41 -12.48
CA LEU A 102 -10.58 7.33 -12.87
C LEU A 102 -11.81 7.17 -11.96
N LEU A 103 -12.14 5.94 -11.57
CA LEU A 103 -13.18 5.67 -10.58
C LEU A 103 -12.77 6.17 -9.18
N PHE A 104 -11.47 6.20 -8.88
CA PHE A 104 -10.96 6.85 -7.69
C PHE A 104 -11.06 8.37 -7.76
N GLN A 105 -10.76 8.99 -8.91
CA GLN A 105 -10.88 10.44 -9.08
C GLN A 105 -12.31 10.95 -9.17
N ILE A 106 -13.21 10.24 -9.86
CA ILE A 106 -14.63 10.60 -9.92
C ILE A 106 -15.23 10.53 -8.51
N TYR A 107 -14.92 9.49 -7.72
CA TYR A 107 -15.46 9.40 -6.36
C TYR A 107 -14.82 10.40 -5.38
N ILE A 108 -13.55 10.80 -5.56
CA ILE A 108 -12.92 11.84 -4.72
C ILE A 108 -13.45 13.24 -5.07
N ILE A 109 -13.80 13.53 -6.33
CA ILE A 109 -14.32 14.84 -6.75
C ILE A 109 -15.82 15.01 -6.46
N GLU A 110 -16.65 13.97 -6.57
CA GLU A 110 -18.11 14.07 -6.39
C GLU A 110 -18.58 14.04 -4.91
N THR A 111 -17.67 13.78 -3.95
CA THR A 111 -18.02 13.58 -2.53
C THR A 111 -17.53 14.70 -1.62
N GLN A 112 -17.57 15.96 -2.08
CA GLN A 112 -17.43 17.13 -1.21
C GLN A 112 -18.62 18.07 -1.47
N PRO A 113 -19.48 18.37 -0.47
CA PRO A 113 -20.27 19.60 -0.51
C PRO A 113 -19.38 20.83 -0.33
#